data_AF-A0A818KUW6-F1
#
_entry.id   AF-A0A818KUW6-F1
#
_cell.length_a   1.000
_cell.length_b   1.000
_cell.length_c   1.000
_cell.angle_alpha   90.00
_cell.angle_beta   90.00
_cell.angle_gamma   90.00
#
_symmetry.space_group_name_H-M   'P 1'
#
loop_
_entity.id
_entity.type
_entity.pdbx_description
1 polymer ?
#
loop_
_entity_poly.entity_id
_entity_poly.type
_entity_poly.pdbx_seq_one_letter_code
_entity_poly.pdbx_strand_id
1 'polypeptide(L)'
;FPRQGEKHEVRRYRRGESQGTVVAGGNGCGDRLDQLSYPRYAFVDRDHSVYVSDGGNHRVLKLVEGAKQGIVVAGGQGEGNGLKQLSYPDAVVVDQLGTVYVADHGNNRIMRWPQGATQGSVIVGGNGGGGQSSQFNGPF
;
A
#
# COMPACT_ATOMS: atom_id res chain seq x y z
N PHE A 1 16.33 -11.09 0.58
CA PHE A 1 17.41 -10.13 0.23
C PHE A 1 17.05 -9.47 -1.09
N PRO A 2 16.97 -8.13 -1.18
CA PRO A 2 16.68 -7.45 -2.45
C PRO A 2 17.78 -7.74 -3.47
N ARG A 3 17.41 -7.93 -4.74
CA ARG A 3 18.38 -8.20 -5.81
C ARG A 3 19.01 -6.88 -6.25
N GLN A 4 20.33 -6.89 -6.47
CA GLN A 4 21.07 -5.72 -6.95
C GLN A 4 20.49 -5.27 -8.31
N GLY A 5 19.98 -4.04 -8.38
CA GLY A 5 19.35 -3.47 -9.58
C GLY A 5 17.82 -3.31 -9.53
N GLU A 6 17.14 -3.85 -8.50
CA GLU A 6 15.71 -3.58 -8.31
C GLU A 6 15.48 -2.12 -7.93
N LYS A 7 14.67 -1.42 -8.74
CA LYS A 7 14.27 -0.05 -8.45
C LYS A 7 13.04 -0.09 -7.56
N HIS A 8 13.18 0.36 -6.32
CA HIS A 8 12.09 0.49 -5.35
C HIS A 8 11.35 1.80 -5.56
N GLU A 9 10.66 1.89 -6.70
CA GLU A 9 10.00 3.12 -7.16
C GLU A 9 8.71 2.81 -7.91
N VAL A 10 7.78 3.77 -7.91
CA VAL A 10 6.62 3.78 -8.80
C VAL A 10 6.84 4.88 -9.84
N ARG A 11 6.61 4.55 -11.11
CA ARG A 11 6.73 5.50 -12.24
C ARG A 11 5.40 5.73 -12.92
N ARG A 12 5.16 7.00 -13.28
CA ARG A 12 4.06 7.41 -14.14
C ARG A 12 4.59 7.65 -15.55
N TYR A 13 3.90 7.08 -16.54
CA TYR A 13 4.19 7.28 -17.96
C TYR A 13 3.04 8.04 -18.59
N ARG A 14 3.32 9.16 -19.27
CA ARG A 14 2.33 9.81 -20.14
C ARG A 14 2.41 9.21 -21.54
N ARG A 15 1.31 9.31 -22.29
CA ARG A 15 1.23 8.79 -23.66
C ARG A 15 2.35 9.42 -24.50
N GLY A 16 3.21 8.58 -25.07
CA GLY A 16 4.33 9.01 -25.90
C GLY A 16 5.66 9.25 -25.16
N GLU A 17 5.70 9.13 -23.83
CA GLU A 17 6.96 9.21 -23.08
C GLU A 17 7.71 7.87 -23.13
N SER A 18 9.02 7.94 -23.43
CA SER A 18 9.94 6.78 -23.34
C SER A 18 10.56 6.61 -21.96
N GLN A 19 10.43 7.61 -21.09
CA GLN A 19 10.89 7.58 -19.71
C GLN A 19 9.79 8.07 -18.76
N GLY A 20 9.43 7.23 -17.78
CA GLY A 20 8.44 7.59 -16.78
C GLY A 20 9.03 8.46 -15.67
N THR A 21 8.21 9.36 -15.12
CA THR A 21 8.56 10.18 -13.96
C THR A 21 8.37 9.38 -12.68
N VAL A 22 9.33 9.42 -11.76
CA VAL A 22 9.19 8.79 -10.43
C VAL A 22 8.13 9.55 -9.63
N VAL A 23 7.13 8.82 -9.14
CA VAL A 23 6.02 9.36 -8.35
C VAL A 23 5.95 8.80 -6.94
N ALA A 24 6.75 7.77 -6.62
CA ALA A 24 6.99 7.28 -5.27
C ALA A 24 8.31 6.51 -5.20
N GLY A 25 8.99 6.55 -4.04
CA GLY A 25 10.28 5.90 -3.84
C GLY A 25 11.40 6.54 -4.67
N GLY A 26 12.29 5.72 -5.23
CA GLY A 26 13.41 6.20 -6.05
C GLY A 26 14.66 6.59 -5.26
N ASN A 27 14.57 6.70 -3.93
CA ASN A 27 15.70 6.98 -3.03
C ASN A 27 16.27 5.71 -2.37
N GLY A 28 16.16 4.57 -3.05
CA GLY A 28 16.65 3.26 -2.59
C GLY A 28 15.63 2.47 -1.75
N CYS A 29 16.04 1.26 -1.37
CA CYS A 29 15.27 0.39 -0.48
C CYS A 29 15.34 0.92 0.96
N GLY A 30 14.20 1.07 1.64
CA GLY A 30 14.16 1.51 3.04
C GLY A 30 12.76 1.90 3.49
N ASP A 31 12.64 2.36 4.73
CA ASP A 31 11.38 2.68 5.41
C ASP A 31 11.13 4.18 5.60
N ARG A 32 12.04 5.05 5.12
CA ARG A 32 11.77 6.50 5.07
C ARG A 32 10.57 6.79 4.16
N LEU A 33 9.92 7.93 4.34
CA LEU A 33 8.70 8.28 3.60
C LEU A 33 8.96 8.59 2.11
N ASP A 34 10.22 8.74 1.71
CA ASP A 34 10.71 8.88 0.34
C ASP A 34 11.34 7.58 -0.21
N GLN A 35 11.28 6.49 0.55
CA GLN A 35 11.79 5.16 0.19
C GLN A 35 10.66 4.13 0.16
N LEU A 36 10.89 3.03 -0.56
CA LEU A 36 9.99 1.88 -0.61
C LEU A 36 10.80 0.61 -0.35
N SER A 37 10.13 -0.44 0.13
CA SER A 37 10.66 -1.77 0.31
C SER A 37 9.65 -2.77 -0.24
N TYR A 38 10.03 -3.47 -1.31
CA TYR A 38 9.17 -4.44 -2.00
C TYR A 38 7.72 -3.93 -2.24
N PRO A 39 7.53 -2.78 -2.92
CA PRO A 39 6.19 -2.27 -3.22
C PRO A 39 5.45 -3.25 -4.14
N ARG A 40 4.16 -3.50 -3.88
CA ARG A 40 3.40 -4.55 -4.59
C ARG A 40 2.35 -4.01 -5.55
N TYR A 41 1.72 -2.89 -5.22
CA TYR A 41 0.66 -2.30 -6.02
C TYR A 41 0.66 -0.77 -5.91
N ALA A 42 0.11 -0.11 -6.93
CA ALA A 42 -0.15 1.32 -6.91
C ALA A 42 -1.54 1.65 -7.47
N PHE A 43 -2.27 2.50 -6.76
CA PHE A 43 -3.56 3.05 -7.17
C PHE A 43 -3.44 4.55 -7.41
N VAL A 44 -4.02 5.05 -8.51
CA VAL A 44 -4.06 6.48 -8.82
C VAL A 44 -5.48 6.98 -8.64
N ASP A 45 -5.66 7.93 -7.72
CA ASP A 45 -6.96 8.54 -7.47
C ASP A 45 -7.23 9.70 -8.46
N ARG A 46 -8.48 10.18 -8.47
CA ARG A 46 -8.97 11.25 -9.37
C ARG A 46 -8.22 12.58 -9.18
N ASP A 47 -7.68 12.82 -7.98
CA ASP A 47 -6.86 14.00 -7.67
C ASP A 47 -5.37 13.82 -8.07
N HIS A 48 -5.05 12.76 -8.83
CA HIS A 48 -3.70 12.34 -9.20
C HIS A 48 -2.79 11.92 -8.05
N SER A 49 -3.34 11.74 -6.84
CA SER A 49 -2.60 11.09 -5.75
C SER A 49 -2.31 9.63 -6.08
N VAL A 50 -1.12 9.18 -5.73
CA VAL A 50 -0.69 7.79 -5.87
C VAL A 50 -0.66 7.14 -4.49
N TYR A 51 -1.37 6.03 -4.36
CA TYR A 51 -1.36 5.18 -3.17
C TYR A 51 -0.53 3.95 -3.48
N VAL A 52 0.45 3.65 -2.64
CA VAL A 52 1.39 2.53 -2.85
C VAL A 52 1.31 1.59 -1.66
N SER A 53 1.06 0.31 -1.93
CA SER A 53 1.27 -0.74 -0.94
C SER A 53 2.76 -1.05 -0.85
N ASP A 54 3.37 -0.53 0.22
CA ASP A 54 4.79 -0.66 0.50
C ASP A 54 5.03 -1.94 1.31
N GLY A 55 4.91 -3.07 0.60
CA GLY A 55 4.69 -4.39 1.18
C GLY A 55 5.75 -4.81 2.20
N GLY A 56 7.03 -4.57 1.90
CA GLY A 56 8.14 -4.86 2.81
C GLY A 56 8.24 -3.94 4.02
N ASN A 57 7.52 -2.82 4.02
CA ASN A 57 7.41 -1.90 5.16
C ASN A 57 6.05 -1.97 5.85
N HIS A 58 5.18 -2.92 5.48
CA HIS A 58 3.91 -3.19 6.16
C HIS A 58 3.00 -1.95 6.28
N ARG A 59 2.96 -1.14 5.22
CA ARG A 59 2.24 0.13 5.20
C ARG A 59 1.67 0.46 3.82
N VAL A 60 0.77 1.44 3.79
CA VAL A 60 0.35 2.12 2.57
C VAL A 60 0.75 3.58 2.66
N LEU A 61 1.42 4.07 1.61
CA LEU A 61 1.76 5.48 1.45
C LEU A 61 0.81 6.15 0.47
N LYS A 62 0.34 7.36 0.78
CA LYS A 62 -0.26 8.31 -0.17
C LYS A 62 0.79 9.34 -0.57
N LEU A 63 0.93 9.60 -1.87
CA LEU A 63 1.76 10.65 -2.43
C LEU A 63 0.89 11.55 -3.30
N VAL A 64 0.77 12.82 -2.90
CA VAL A 64 0.12 13.84 -3.74
C VAL A 64 1.09 14.27 -4.85
N GLU A 65 0.57 14.74 -5.98
CA GLU A 65 1.41 15.15 -7.10
C GLU A 65 2.44 16.22 -6.67
N GLY A 66 3.71 15.99 -7.00
CA GLY A 66 4.82 16.87 -6.61
C GLY A 66 5.35 16.69 -5.17
N ALA A 67 4.78 15.78 -4.37
CA ALA A 67 5.29 15.49 -3.04
C ALA A 67 6.70 14.88 -3.09
N LYS A 68 7.56 15.29 -2.16
CA LYS A 68 8.92 14.71 -1.99
C LYS A 68 8.93 13.43 -1.14
N GLN A 69 7.88 13.23 -0.35
CA GLN A 69 7.72 12.11 0.56
C GLN A 69 6.22 11.77 0.69
N GLY A 70 5.91 10.52 1.00
CA GLY A 70 4.55 10.07 1.24
C GLY A 70 4.03 10.35 2.64
N ILE A 71 2.75 10.06 2.83
CA ILE A 71 2.05 10.07 4.11
C ILE A 71 1.54 8.65 4.36
N VAL A 72 1.79 8.08 5.54
CA VAL A 72 1.22 6.78 5.90
C VAL A 72 -0.29 6.93 6.10
N VAL A 73 -1.06 6.18 5.33
CA VAL A 73 -2.54 6.21 5.39
C VAL A 73 -3.16 4.90 5.88
N ALA A 74 -2.37 3.82 5.94
CA ALA A 74 -2.73 2.55 6.57
C ALA A 74 -1.48 1.80 7.02
N GLY A 75 -1.58 1.04 8.11
CA GLY A 75 -0.45 0.28 8.68
C GLY A 75 0.66 1.18 9.25
N GLY A 76 1.92 0.74 9.10
CA GLY A 76 3.10 1.51 9.50
C GLY A 76 3.47 1.44 10.99
N GLN A 77 2.84 0.57 11.77
CA GLN A 77 3.21 0.25 13.16
C GLN A 77 3.91 -1.11 13.27
N GLY A 78 4.75 -1.40 12.27
CA GLY A 78 5.41 -2.70 12.09
C GLY A 78 4.50 -3.79 11.54
N GLU A 79 5.10 -4.94 11.27
CA GLU A 79 4.37 -6.15 10.90
C GLU A 79 3.49 -6.64 12.06
N GLY A 80 2.25 -7.02 11.74
CA GLY A 80 1.37 -7.68 12.70
C GLY A 80 -0.08 -7.69 12.25
N ASN A 81 -0.96 -8.16 13.13
CA ASN A 81 -2.40 -8.30 12.87
C ASN A 81 -3.27 -7.32 13.68
N GLY A 82 -2.67 -6.38 14.42
CA GLY A 82 -3.41 -5.31 15.09
C GLY A 82 -4.14 -4.39 14.10
N LEU A 83 -5.06 -3.56 14.61
CA LEU A 83 -5.86 -2.63 13.77
C LEU A 83 -5.02 -1.47 13.20
N LYS A 84 -3.79 -1.28 13.66
CA LYS A 84 -2.82 -0.31 13.13
C LYS A 84 -1.68 -0.98 12.35
N GLN A 85 -1.73 -2.29 12.19
CA GLN A 85 -0.68 -3.10 11.59
C GLN A 85 -1.19 -3.81 10.34
N LEU A 86 -0.25 -4.13 9.47
CA LEU A 86 -0.45 -4.93 8.26
C LEU A 86 0.66 -6.00 8.22
N SER A 87 0.48 -7.05 7.44
CA SER A 87 1.53 -8.00 7.08
C SER A 87 1.54 -8.15 5.55
N TYR A 88 2.61 -7.65 4.92
CA TYR A 88 2.83 -7.68 3.47
C TYR A 88 1.60 -7.26 2.64
N PRO A 89 1.06 -6.04 2.83
CA PRO A 89 -0.12 -5.61 2.09
C PRO A 89 0.12 -5.67 0.58
N ASP A 90 -0.88 -6.16 -0.15
CA ASP A 90 -0.76 -6.41 -1.60
C ASP A 90 -1.45 -5.31 -2.41
N ALA A 91 -2.78 -5.34 -2.52
CA ALA A 91 -3.52 -4.27 -3.19
C ALA A 91 -4.00 -3.17 -2.24
N VAL A 92 -4.17 -1.99 -2.84
CA VAL A 92 -4.81 -0.83 -2.22
C VAL A 92 -5.76 -0.19 -3.23
N VAL A 93 -6.95 0.19 -2.76
CA VAL A 93 -7.90 1.04 -3.52
C VAL A 93 -8.49 2.10 -2.59
N VAL A 94 -8.99 3.18 -3.17
CA VAL A 94 -9.59 4.30 -2.42
C VAL A 94 -10.96 4.63 -3.00
N ASP A 95 -11.96 4.77 -2.15
CA ASP A 95 -13.30 5.19 -2.58
C ASP A 95 -13.44 6.73 -2.67
N GLN A 96 -14.60 7.18 -3.15
CA GLN A 96 -14.88 8.62 -3.33
C GLN A 96 -14.92 9.41 -2.02
N LEU A 97 -15.04 8.75 -0.87
CA LEU A 97 -15.01 9.36 0.46
C LEU A 97 -13.59 9.38 1.05
N GLY A 98 -12.58 8.91 0.29
CA GLY A 98 -11.20 8.83 0.75
C GLY A 98 -10.94 7.65 1.70
N THR A 99 -11.86 6.67 1.77
CA THR A 99 -11.63 5.45 2.55
C THR A 99 -10.63 4.56 1.82
N VAL A 100 -9.55 4.20 2.50
CA VAL A 100 -8.52 3.31 1.98
C VAL A 100 -8.88 1.87 2.30
N TYR A 101 -8.93 1.02 1.29
CA TYR A 101 -9.12 -0.43 1.43
C TYR A 101 -7.83 -1.13 1.07
N VAL A 102 -7.40 -2.06 1.93
CA VAL A 102 -6.11 -2.74 1.81
C VAL A 102 -6.32 -4.24 1.89
N ALA A 103 -5.78 -4.96 0.90
CA ALA A 103 -5.62 -6.41 0.99
C ALA A 103 -4.42 -6.70 1.89
N ASP A 104 -4.68 -7.05 3.14
CA ASP A 104 -3.68 -7.36 4.16
C ASP A 104 -3.28 -8.83 4.02
N HIS A 105 -2.53 -9.12 2.96
CA HIS A 105 -2.28 -10.45 2.42
C HIS A 105 -1.72 -11.43 3.46
N GLY A 106 -0.69 -11.03 4.22
CA GLY A 106 -0.09 -11.89 5.26
C GLY A 106 -1.06 -12.26 6.39
N ASN A 107 -2.11 -11.45 6.59
CA ASN A 107 -3.15 -11.68 7.58
C ASN A 107 -4.45 -12.25 6.99
N ASN A 108 -4.51 -12.55 5.69
CA ASN A 108 -5.68 -13.13 5.02
C ASN A 108 -6.98 -12.34 5.28
N ARG A 109 -6.91 -11.00 5.20
CA ARG A 109 -8.04 -10.12 5.47
C ARG A 109 -8.06 -8.88 4.58
N ILE A 110 -9.24 -8.28 4.47
CA ILE A 110 -9.41 -6.94 3.92
C ILE A 110 -9.66 -5.98 5.06
N MET A 111 -8.86 -4.92 5.11
CA MET A 111 -8.98 -3.84 6.10
C MET A 111 -9.43 -2.57 5.40
N ARG A 112 -10.17 -1.71 6.12
CA ARG A 112 -10.42 -0.33 5.69
C ARG A 112 -9.98 0.68 6.71
N TRP A 113 -9.56 1.85 6.22
CA TRP A 113 -9.30 3.07 6.98
C TRP A 113 -10.13 4.20 6.38
N PRO A 114 -11.20 4.65 7.06
CA PRO A 114 -11.86 5.90 6.70
C PRO A 114 -10.87 7.07 6.69
N GLN A 115 -11.16 8.12 5.91
CA GLN A 115 -10.29 9.28 5.83
C GLN A 115 -10.04 9.89 7.23
N GLY A 116 -8.76 10.04 7.60
CA GLY A 116 -8.36 10.58 8.91
C GLY A 116 -8.40 9.58 10.07
N ALA A 117 -8.78 8.32 9.83
CA ALA A 117 -8.78 7.30 10.87
C ALA A 117 -7.34 6.97 11.34
N THR A 118 -7.16 6.81 12.65
CA THR A 118 -5.88 6.44 13.27
C THR A 118 -5.65 4.93 13.35
N GLN A 119 -6.68 4.13 13.02
CA GLN A 119 -6.65 2.67 12.93
C GLN A 119 -7.73 2.19 11.95
N GLY A 120 -7.55 0.98 11.45
CA GLY A 120 -8.45 0.36 10.51
C GLY A 120 -9.52 -0.47 11.21
N SER A 121 -10.39 -1.04 10.39
CA SER A 121 -11.33 -2.10 10.78
C SER A 121 -11.27 -3.22 9.77
N VAL A 122 -11.33 -4.47 10.23
CA VAL A 122 -11.51 -5.63 9.36
C VAL A 122 -12.89 -5.56 8.72
N ILE A 123 -12.95 -5.60 7.39
CA ILE A 123 -14.22 -5.75 6.67
C ILE A 123 -14.60 -7.22 6.61
N VAL A 124 -13.62 -8.07 6.30
CA VAL A 124 -13.82 -9.50 6.05
C VAL A 124 -12.46 -10.22 6.11
N GLY A 125 -12.44 -11.49 6.48
CA GLY A 125 -11.21 -12.28 6.68
C GLY A 125 -10.68 -12.25 8.11
N GLY A 126 -9.46 -12.75 8.29
CA GLY A 126 -8.73 -12.72 9.58
C GLY A 126 -8.92 -13.96 10.47
N ASN A 127 -9.75 -14.93 10.06
CA ASN A 127 -10.00 -16.19 10.77
C ASN A 127 -9.24 -17.39 10.16
N GLY A 128 -8.12 -17.14 9.47
CA GLY A 128 -7.36 -18.14 8.70
C GLY A 128 -7.88 -18.34 7.27
N GLY A 129 -7.09 -19.06 6.45
CA GLY A 129 -7.44 -19.38 5.06
C GLY A 129 -8.48 -20.50 4.96
N GLY A 130 -9.52 -20.33 4.15
CA GLY A 130 -10.58 -21.31 3.95
C GLY A 130 -11.71 -20.83 3.03
N GLY A 131 -12.72 -21.67 2.82
CA GLY A 131 -13.82 -21.44 1.87
C GLY A 131 -15.11 -20.85 2.47
N GLN A 132 -15.11 -20.41 3.72
CA GLN A 132 -16.27 -19.72 4.30
C GLN A 132 -16.32 -18.25 3.86
N SER A 133 -17.52 -17.67 3.80
CA SER A 133 -17.77 -16.28 3.35
C SER A 133 -16.97 -15.19 4.10
N SER A 134 -16.39 -15.52 5.26
CA SER A 134 -15.54 -14.66 6.07
C SER A 134 -14.05 -15.02 6.05
N GLN A 135 -13.59 -15.84 5.09
CA GLN A 135 -12.21 -16.31 4.98
C GLN A 135 -11.62 -15.94 3.61
N PHE A 136 -10.37 -15.46 3.59
CA PHE A 136 -9.59 -15.27 2.35
C PHE A 136 -8.34 -16.13 2.40
N ASN A 137 -7.77 -16.41 1.22
CA ASN A 137 -6.45 -16.99 1.10
C ASN A 137 -5.62 -16.11 0.16
N GLY A 138 -4.82 -15.22 0.74
CA GLY A 138 -4.00 -14.27 -0.02
C GLY A 138 -4.79 -13.32 -0.92
N PRO A 139 -5.62 -12.42 -0.37
CA PRO A 139 -6.31 -11.42 -1.20
C PRO A 139 -5.32 -10.48 -1.89
N PHE A 140 -5.65 -10.07 -3.11
CA PHE A 140 -4.89 -9.17 -3.99
C PHE A 140 -5.84 -8.19 -4.69
#